data_AF-A0AAD5NP37-F1
#
_entry.id   AF-A0AAD5NP37-F1
#
_cell.length_a   1.000
_cell.length_b   1.000
_cell.length_c   1.000
_cell.angle_alpha   90.00
_cell.angle_beta   90.00
_cell.angle_gamma   90.00
#
_symmetry.space_group_name_H-M   'P 1'
#
loop_
_entity.id
_entity.type
_entity.pdbx_description
1 polymer ?
#
loop_
_entity_poly.entity_id
_entity_poly.type
_entity_poly.pdbx_seq_one_letter_code
_entity_poly.pdbx_strand_id
1 'polypeptide(L)'
;MAPPLPPLLGPPLLHLPEWSFSNYPITYTENTSPTFVTTGNPFLDFFFHVVPDTPPRSLKHRLCSAWNHDPLTTLKLVFNLRGVRGTGKSDTDGFYTAELWLHQNHPKTLAANVGSIAGFGYLKDLPEILCQLVQGPDKRDHEKKPETSRLRKVKRLEMARKALDKYSDDPNYRFLFERISDYFAEHLKNDMKLYVSGEFRKVSLAAKWCPSLDYSHDRVTLICESIAKKVFPKEMYPEYEGIEEAHYAYRVRDRLRKQVLVPLRKVLELPEVYIGANRWDSIPYNRVASVAMSLYKNKFLKHDRARFTKYLEGAKAEKTKINAGSLLPHLIVTWRKR
;
A
#
# COMPACT_ATOMS: atom_id res chain seq x y z
N MET A 1 -2.71 4.70 23.07
CA MET A 1 -2.49 5.94 22.30
C MET A 1 -1.97 5.54 20.92
N ALA A 2 -2.69 5.89 19.85
CA ALA A 2 -2.26 5.61 18.49
C ALA A 2 -1.09 6.56 18.10
N PRO A 3 -0.11 6.10 17.31
CA PRO A 3 0.97 6.96 16.86
C PRO A 3 0.43 8.07 15.94
N PRO A 4 1.02 9.28 15.97
CA PRO A 4 0.63 10.36 15.06
C PRO A 4 0.93 9.96 13.61
N LEU A 5 -0.07 10.11 12.74
CA LEU A 5 0.01 9.79 11.31
C LEU A 5 0.70 10.91 10.51
N PRO A 6 1.33 10.59 9.35
CA PRO A 6 2.12 11.55 8.58
C PRO A 6 1.27 12.65 7.89
N PRO A 7 1.85 13.82 7.55
CA PRO A 7 1.12 15.00 7.11
C PRO A 7 0.54 14.92 5.69
N LEU A 8 -0.62 15.55 5.49
CA LEU A 8 -1.20 15.89 4.19
C LEU A 8 -1.33 17.42 4.06
N LEU A 9 -0.91 18.00 2.93
CA LEU A 9 -1.04 19.43 2.65
C LEU A 9 -2.22 19.68 1.69
N GLY A 10 -3.13 20.57 2.07
CA GLY A 10 -4.19 21.08 1.20
C GLY A 10 -4.44 22.59 1.42
N PRO A 11 -5.11 23.28 0.48
CA PRO A 11 -5.40 24.72 0.56
C PRO A 11 -6.51 25.07 1.60
N PRO A 12 -6.72 26.37 1.95
CA PRO A 12 -7.59 26.77 3.07
C PRO A 12 -9.09 26.54 2.79
N LEU A 13 -9.85 26.15 3.83
CA LEU A 13 -11.29 25.78 3.81
C LEU A 13 -12.23 26.97 3.62
N LEU A 14 -13.40 26.72 3.00
CA LEU A 14 -14.60 27.56 3.05
C LEU A 14 -15.83 26.75 3.55
N HIS A 15 -16.78 27.46 4.17
CA HIS A 15 -17.94 27.00 4.95
C HIS A 15 -18.99 26.14 4.21
N LEU A 16 -19.74 25.32 4.95
CA LEU A 16 -20.91 24.53 4.50
C LEU A 16 -22.26 25.20 4.90
N PRO A 17 -23.34 25.13 4.09
CA PRO A 17 -24.69 25.56 4.47
C PRO A 17 -25.57 24.41 5.03
N GLU A 18 -26.67 24.77 5.72
CA GLU A 18 -27.65 23.87 6.37
C GLU A 18 -28.62 23.19 5.36
N TRP A 19 -29.09 21.96 5.66
CA TRP A 19 -30.03 21.19 4.81
C TRP A 19 -31.41 20.94 5.44
N SER A 20 -32.41 20.82 4.56
CA SER A 20 -33.77 20.36 4.80
C SER A 20 -33.98 18.93 4.25
N PHE A 21 -34.63 18.04 5.01
CA PHE A 21 -34.68 16.58 4.77
C PHE A 21 -35.97 16.04 4.13
N SER A 22 -36.77 16.83 3.41
CA SER A 22 -38.15 16.44 3.08
C SER A 22 -38.45 15.92 1.66
N ASN A 23 -37.49 15.73 0.74
CA ASN A 23 -37.82 15.37 -0.67
C ASN A 23 -36.84 14.40 -1.39
N TYR A 24 -36.09 13.54 -0.68
CA TYR A 24 -35.10 12.67 -1.33
C TYR A 24 -35.62 11.25 -1.65
N PRO A 25 -35.44 10.74 -2.88
CA PRO A 25 -35.83 9.37 -3.23
C PRO A 25 -35.04 8.34 -2.42
N ILE A 26 -35.71 7.27 -2.00
CA ILE A 26 -35.17 6.19 -1.17
C ILE A 26 -34.83 4.98 -2.05
N THR A 27 -33.71 4.32 -1.77
CA THR A 27 -33.29 3.03 -2.33
C THR A 27 -32.97 2.04 -1.20
N TYR A 28 -32.76 0.77 -1.53
CA TYR A 28 -32.45 -0.28 -0.57
C TYR A 28 -31.02 -0.79 -0.75
N THR A 29 -30.31 -0.96 0.36
CA THR A 29 -29.00 -1.62 0.39
C THR A 29 -29.15 -3.13 0.13
N GLU A 30 -28.05 -3.85 -0.10
CA GLU A 30 -28.06 -5.32 -0.27
C GLU A 30 -28.68 -6.06 0.92
N ASN A 31 -28.60 -5.48 2.12
CA ASN A 31 -29.25 -5.99 3.33
C ASN A 31 -30.66 -5.42 3.53
N THR A 32 -31.32 -5.00 2.45
CA THR A 32 -32.69 -4.45 2.40
C THR A 32 -32.98 -3.28 3.36
N SER A 33 -31.92 -2.63 3.87
CA SER A 33 -32.07 -1.44 4.72
C SER A 33 -32.28 -0.19 3.84
N PRO A 34 -33.27 0.67 4.16
CA PRO A 34 -33.55 1.87 3.39
C PRO A 34 -32.42 2.90 3.52
N THR A 35 -32.04 3.52 2.41
CA THR A 35 -31.08 4.62 2.34
C THR A 35 -31.52 5.63 1.29
N PHE A 36 -31.17 6.91 1.44
CA PHE A 36 -31.43 7.89 0.38
C PHE A 36 -30.58 7.57 -0.87
N VAL A 37 -31.10 7.88 -2.05
CA VAL A 37 -30.38 7.77 -3.35
C VAL A 37 -29.21 8.76 -3.43
N THR A 38 -29.38 9.91 -2.77
CA THR A 38 -28.36 10.94 -2.58
C THR A 38 -28.72 11.72 -1.31
N THR A 39 -27.71 12.19 -0.59
CA THR A 39 -27.88 13.11 0.53
C THR A 39 -27.81 14.57 0.09
N GLY A 40 -27.69 14.85 -1.22
CA GLY A 40 -27.39 16.18 -1.76
C GLY A 40 -25.95 16.66 -1.51
N ASN A 41 -25.08 15.79 -0.96
CA ASN A 41 -23.68 16.11 -0.70
C ASN A 41 -22.75 15.05 -1.25
N PRO A 42 -21.80 15.45 -2.11
CA PRO A 42 -20.95 14.49 -2.79
C PRO A 42 -20.01 13.75 -1.84
N PHE A 43 -19.63 14.31 -0.69
CA PHE A 43 -18.77 13.65 0.30
C PHE A 43 -19.53 12.58 1.06
N LEU A 44 -20.76 12.86 1.48
CA LEU A 44 -21.61 11.87 2.14
C LEU A 44 -22.06 10.79 1.15
N ASP A 45 -22.41 11.18 -0.08
CA ASP A 45 -22.72 10.25 -1.15
C ASP A 45 -21.54 9.33 -1.46
N PHE A 46 -20.32 9.87 -1.50
CA PHE A 46 -19.12 9.07 -1.62
C PHE A 46 -18.95 8.15 -0.42
N PHE A 47 -19.12 8.66 0.80
CA PHE A 47 -18.92 7.88 2.01
C PHE A 47 -19.95 6.75 2.18
N PHE A 48 -21.21 6.94 1.85
CA PHE A 48 -22.23 5.90 2.06
C PHE A 48 -22.37 4.95 0.87
N HIS A 49 -22.15 5.44 -0.37
CA HIS A 49 -22.38 4.63 -1.56
C HIS A 49 -21.12 4.03 -2.19
N VAL A 50 -19.93 4.44 -1.77
CA VAL A 50 -18.70 3.71 -2.13
C VAL A 50 -18.42 2.66 -1.06
N VAL A 51 -18.83 1.44 -1.39
CA VAL A 51 -18.70 0.21 -0.57
C VAL A 51 -17.98 -0.87 -1.40
N PRO A 52 -17.55 -1.99 -0.79
CA PRO A 52 -17.04 -3.13 -1.57
C PRO A 52 -17.98 -3.47 -2.74
N ASP A 53 -17.42 -3.89 -3.86
CA ASP A 53 -18.12 -4.23 -5.11
C ASP A 53 -18.79 -3.06 -5.86
N THR A 54 -18.59 -1.80 -5.40
CA THR A 54 -19.03 -0.62 -6.16
C THR A 54 -18.38 -0.60 -7.56
N PRO A 55 -19.17 -0.51 -8.65
CA PRO A 55 -18.62 -0.49 -10.00
C PRO A 55 -17.63 0.67 -10.21
N PRO A 56 -16.48 0.45 -10.87
CA PRO A 56 -15.46 1.49 -11.06
C PRO A 56 -15.98 2.77 -11.72
N ARG A 57 -16.94 2.66 -12.64
CA ARG A 57 -17.57 3.81 -13.29
C ARG A 57 -18.34 4.69 -12.30
N SER A 58 -19.12 4.06 -11.41
CA SER A 58 -19.89 4.74 -10.38
C SER A 58 -18.98 5.42 -9.35
N LEU A 59 -17.92 4.71 -8.94
CA LEU A 59 -16.90 5.26 -8.04
C LEU A 59 -16.23 6.50 -8.66
N LYS A 60 -15.77 6.41 -9.92
CA LYS A 60 -15.17 7.54 -10.64
C LYS A 60 -16.11 8.73 -10.78
N HIS A 61 -17.39 8.50 -11.04
CA HIS A 61 -18.38 9.59 -11.10
C HIS A 61 -18.51 10.31 -9.74
N ARG A 62 -18.57 9.55 -8.64
CA ARG A 62 -18.61 10.13 -7.28
C ARG A 62 -17.30 10.85 -6.93
N LEU A 63 -16.15 10.34 -7.36
CA LEU A 63 -14.86 11.04 -7.21
C LEU A 63 -14.88 12.38 -7.94
N CYS A 64 -15.30 12.43 -9.20
CA CYS A 64 -15.38 13.69 -9.95
C CYS A 64 -16.29 14.70 -9.25
N SER A 65 -17.46 14.25 -8.78
CA SER A 65 -18.41 15.11 -8.08
C SER A 65 -17.84 15.65 -6.76
N ALA A 66 -17.26 14.80 -5.92
CA ALA A 66 -16.63 15.21 -4.66
C ALA A 66 -15.43 16.12 -4.89
N TRP A 67 -14.58 15.80 -5.87
CA TRP A 67 -13.37 16.56 -6.16
C TRP A 67 -13.68 17.99 -6.63
N ASN A 68 -14.72 18.16 -7.45
CA ASN A 68 -15.17 19.48 -7.90
C ASN A 68 -15.69 20.36 -6.75
N HIS A 69 -16.11 19.76 -5.63
CA HIS A 69 -16.54 20.50 -4.45
C HIS A 69 -15.37 20.81 -3.51
N ASP A 70 -14.59 19.82 -3.09
CA ASP A 70 -13.36 20.02 -2.31
C ASP A 70 -12.37 18.88 -2.56
N PRO A 71 -11.24 19.15 -3.24
CA PRO A 71 -10.18 18.16 -3.46
C PRO A 71 -9.59 17.57 -2.19
N LEU A 72 -9.44 18.37 -1.12
CA LEU A 72 -8.80 17.90 0.12
C LEU A 72 -9.69 16.89 0.85
N THR A 73 -10.97 17.21 1.03
CA THR A 73 -11.94 16.28 1.63
C THR A 73 -12.10 15.03 0.78
N THR A 74 -12.08 15.16 -0.55
CA THR A 74 -12.10 14.00 -1.46
C THR A 74 -10.88 13.11 -1.25
N LEU A 75 -9.68 13.68 -1.14
CA LEU A 75 -8.47 12.90 -0.89
C LEU A 75 -8.51 12.17 0.47
N LYS A 76 -9.06 12.81 1.51
CA LYS A 76 -9.28 12.15 2.81
C LYS A 76 -10.23 10.96 2.69
N LEU A 77 -11.29 11.09 1.88
CA LEU A 77 -12.22 9.99 1.62
C LEU A 77 -11.56 8.85 0.82
N VAL A 78 -10.68 9.16 -0.13
CA VAL A 78 -9.87 8.16 -0.84
C VAL A 78 -9.00 7.36 0.15
N PHE A 79 -8.30 8.02 1.07
CA PHE A 79 -7.52 7.31 2.09
C PHE A 79 -8.38 6.58 3.12
N ASN A 80 -9.60 7.06 3.38
CA ASN A 80 -10.57 6.33 4.18
C ASN A 80 -11.01 5.01 3.53
N LEU A 81 -11.08 4.91 2.18
CA LEU A 81 -11.31 3.62 1.52
C LEU A 81 -10.25 2.60 1.96
N ARG A 82 -8.98 3.03 1.94
CA ARG A 82 -7.87 2.13 2.23
C ARG A 82 -7.69 1.79 3.70
N GLY A 83 -8.02 2.71 4.61
CA GLY A 83 -7.65 2.66 6.02
C GLY A 83 -7.90 1.30 6.68
N VAL A 84 -6.82 0.63 7.08
CA VAL A 84 -6.83 -0.77 7.60
C VAL A 84 -6.62 -0.88 9.10
N ARG A 85 -6.35 0.23 9.78
CA ARG A 85 -6.02 0.27 11.22
C ARG A 85 -7.18 0.86 12.05
N GLY A 86 -8.41 0.51 11.69
CA GLY A 86 -9.63 1.10 12.28
C GLY A 86 -9.95 2.51 11.78
N THR A 87 -9.17 3.03 10.84
CA THR A 87 -9.29 4.40 10.30
C THR A 87 -10.13 4.49 9.02
N GLY A 88 -10.58 3.35 8.48
CA GLY A 88 -11.21 3.30 7.17
C GLY A 88 -11.99 2.02 6.89
N LYS A 89 -12.43 1.90 5.64
CA LYS A 89 -13.32 0.83 5.16
C LYS A 89 -12.60 -0.43 4.73
N SER A 90 -11.27 -0.39 4.61
CA SER A 90 -10.45 -1.49 4.06
C SER A 90 -10.86 -1.95 2.65
N ASP A 91 -11.55 -1.10 1.90
CA ASP A 91 -11.95 -1.32 0.51
C ASP A 91 -10.72 -1.14 -0.40
N THR A 92 -10.13 -2.27 -0.77
CA THR A 92 -8.88 -2.31 -1.52
C THR A 92 -9.09 -2.03 -3.01
N ASP A 93 -10.18 -2.54 -3.59
CA ASP A 93 -10.47 -2.37 -5.02
C ASP A 93 -11.00 -0.97 -5.32
N GLY A 94 -11.85 -0.43 -4.44
CA GLY A 94 -12.25 0.97 -4.51
C GLY A 94 -11.07 1.93 -4.34
N PHE A 95 -10.15 1.62 -3.43
CA PHE A 95 -8.92 2.39 -3.26
C PHE A 95 -8.07 2.40 -4.54
N TYR A 96 -7.71 1.25 -5.11
CA TYR A 96 -6.90 1.25 -6.34
C TYR A 96 -7.63 1.90 -7.53
N THR A 97 -8.95 1.75 -7.62
CA THR A 97 -9.75 2.48 -8.61
C THR A 97 -9.60 3.99 -8.46
N ALA A 98 -9.61 4.49 -7.22
CA ALA A 98 -9.42 5.90 -6.92
C ALA A 98 -7.99 6.38 -7.20
N GLU A 99 -6.96 5.60 -6.85
CA GLU A 99 -5.56 5.94 -7.14
C GLU A 99 -5.30 6.00 -8.66
N LEU A 100 -5.86 5.08 -9.43
CA LEU A 100 -5.79 5.11 -10.90
C LEU A 100 -6.51 6.34 -11.48
N TRP A 101 -7.65 6.73 -10.89
CA TRP A 101 -8.35 7.95 -11.27
C TRP A 101 -7.53 9.20 -10.91
N LEU A 102 -6.89 9.23 -9.74
CA LEU A 102 -5.99 10.31 -9.34
C LEU A 102 -4.77 10.40 -10.27
N HIS A 103 -4.22 9.28 -10.72
CA HIS A 103 -3.13 9.31 -11.69
C HIS A 103 -3.55 9.94 -13.01
N GLN A 104 -4.76 9.60 -13.49
CA GLN A 104 -5.29 10.11 -14.76
C GLN A 104 -5.62 11.61 -14.71
N ASN A 105 -6.14 12.11 -13.59
CA ASN A 105 -6.67 13.48 -13.50
C ASN A 105 -5.79 14.43 -12.67
N HIS A 106 -5.12 13.91 -11.65
CA HIS A 106 -4.36 14.68 -10.65
C HIS A 106 -3.01 14.01 -10.28
N PRO A 107 -2.15 13.69 -11.26
CA PRO A 107 -0.96 12.85 -11.07
C PRO A 107 0.04 13.42 -10.06
N LYS A 108 0.18 14.76 -10.02
CA LYS A 108 1.02 15.44 -9.03
C LYS A 108 0.50 15.26 -7.61
N THR A 109 -0.82 15.28 -7.41
CA THR A 109 -1.43 15.04 -6.11
C THR A 109 -1.18 13.61 -5.65
N LEU A 110 -1.35 12.63 -6.53
CA LEU A 110 -1.02 11.23 -6.22
C LEU A 110 0.44 11.09 -5.76
N ALA A 111 1.38 11.60 -6.56
CA ALA A 111 2.82 11.50 -6.30
C ALA A 111 3.27 12.27 -5.04
N ALA A 112 2.63 13.41 -4.74
CA ALA A 112 2.92 14.18 -3.52
C ALA A 112 2.47 13.46 -2.24
N ASN A 113 1.49 12.55 -2.32
CA ASN A 113 0.88 11.91 -1.17
C ASN A 113 1.33 10.45 -0.95
N VAL A 114 2.41 10.00 -1.59
CA VAL A 114 3.05 8.68 -1.39
C VAL A 114 3.26 8.34 0.10
N GLY A 115 3.74 9.31 0.90
CA GLY A 115 3.94 9.09 2.33
C GLY A 115 2.65 8.84 3.11
N SER A 116 1.55 9.46 2.69
CA SER A 116 0.25 9.30 3.31
C SER A 116 -0.43 8.00 2.88
N ILE A 117 -0.26 7.58 1.63
CA ILE A 117 -0.68 6.25 1.17
C ILE A 117 -0.04 5.16 2.04
N ALA A 118 1.27 5.26 2.28
CA ALA A 118 1.98 4.34 3.16
C ALA A 118 1.52 4.41 4.63
N GLY A 119 1.14 5.60 5.12
CA GLY A 119 0.67 5.83 6.48
C GLY A 119 -0.74 5.29 6.77
N PHE A 120 -1.70 5.55 5.88
CA PHE A 120 -3.09 5.10 6.04
C PHE A 120 -3.30 3.65 5.61
N GLY A 121 -2.64 3.24 4.53
CA GLY A 121 -2.65 1.88 4.02
C GLY A 121 -1.42 1.08 4.46
N TYR A 122 -0.84 0.38 3.49
CA TYR A 122 0.39 -0.38 3.63
C TYR A 122 1.43 0.13 2.63
N LEU A 123 2.71 0.04 2.98
CA LEU A 123 3.82 0.30 2.03
C LEU A 123 3.72 -0.53 0.74
N LYS A 124 3.07 -1.71 0.76
CA LYS A 124 2.84 -2.55 -0.43
C LYS A 124 1.96 -1.89 -1.48
N ASP A 125 1.12 -0.93 -1.06
CA ASP A 125 0.19 -0.28 -1.97
C ASP A 125 0.95 0.57 -3.00
N LEU A 126 2.13 1.11 -2.63
CA LEU A 126 2.96 1.90 -3.53
C LEU A 126 3.42 1.13 -4.78
N PRO A 127 4.14 -0.01 -4.68
CA PRO A 127 4.51 -0.77 -5.86
C PRO A 127 3.28 -1.40 -6.56
N GLU A 128 2.20 -1.70 -5.84
CA GLU A 128 0.98 -2.23 -6.44
C GLU A 128 0.29 -1.20 -7.36
N ILE A 129 0.24 0.08 -6.99
CA ILE A 129 -0.26 1.16 -7.85
C ILE A 129 0.52 1.18 -9.18
N LEU A 130 1.85 1.13 -9.12
CA LEU A 130 2.69 1.06 -10.32
C LEU A 130 2.39 -0.21 -11.13
N CYS A 131 2.22 -1.37 -10.48
CA CYS A 131 1.85 -2.60 -11.17
C CYS A 131 0.52 -2.46 -11.92
N GLN A 132 -0.50 -1.86 -11.31
CA GLN A 132 -1.79 -1.62 -11.97
C GLN A 132 -1.66 -0.66 -13.15
N LEU A 133 -0.81 0.36 -13.03
CA LEU A 133 -0.55 1.30 -14.12
C LEU A 133 0.14 0.64 -15.32
N VAL A 134 1.09 -0.27 -15.10
CA VAL A 134 1.77 -1.00 -16.19
C VAL A 134 0.85 -2.06 -16.81
N GLN A 135 0.06 -2.76 -16.00
CA GLN A 135 -0.82 -3.83 -16.47
C GLN A 135 -2.06 -3.30 -17.18
N GLY A 136 -2.55 -2.12 -16.80
CA GLY A 136 -3.76 -1.54 -17.36
C GLY A 136 -5.04 -2.29 -16.93
N PRO A 137 -6.18 -2.01 -17.60
CA PRO A 137 -7.49 -2.56 -17.24
C PRO A 137 -7.61 -4.09 -17.45
N ASP A 138 -6.70 -4.70 -18.21
CA ASP A 138 -6.67 -6.13 -18.56
C ASP A 138 -6.38 -7.07 -17.38
N LYS A 139 -6.05 -6.52 -16.20
CA LYS A 139 -5.75 -7.30 -14.99
C LYS A 139 -6.97 -8.06 -14.44
N ARG A 140 -8.19 -7.69 -14.83
CA ARG A 140 -9.44 -8.18 -14.21
C ARG A 140 -9.93 -9.53 -14.73
N ASP A 141 -9.32 -10.10 -15.77
CA ASP A 141 -9.65 -11.45 -16.24
C ASP A 141 -8.90 -12.50 -15.41
N HIS A 142 -9.49 -12.85 -14.27
CA HIS A 142 -9.02 -13.88 -13.35
C HIS A 142 -9.34 -15.30 -13.86
N GLU A 143 -8.75 -15.69 -14.99
CA GLU A 143 -8.53 -17.11 -15.28
C GLU A 143 -7.02 -17.39 -15.32
N LYS A 144 -6.48 -17.89 -14.21
CA LYS A 144 -5.11 -18.44 -14.17
C LYS A 144 -5.09 -19.77 -14.94
N LYS A 145 -5.06 -19.70 -16.26
CA LYS A 145 -4.84 -20.88 -17.10
C LYS A 145 -3.44 -21.44 -16.83
N PRO A 146 -3.23 -22.76 -16.89
CA PRO A 146 -1.90 -23.34 -16.76
C PRO A 146 -1.03 -22.89 -17.94
N GLU A 147 -0.08 -22.00 -17.66
CA GLU A 147 0.84 -21.46 -18.67
C GLU A 147 2.18 -22.21 -18.67
N THR A 148 2.70 -22.46 -19.87
CA THR A 148 4.04 -23.05 -20.05
C THR A 148 5.14 -22.09 -19.56
N SER A 149 6.31 -22.63 -19.19
CA SER A 149 7.47 -21.83 -18.76
C SER A 149 7.87 -20.78 -19.82
N ARG A 150 7.81 -21.14 -21.11
CA ARG A 150 8.09 -20.22 -22.23
C ARG A 150 7.11 -19.05 -22.23
N LEU A 151 5.81 -19.32 -22.11
CA LEU A 151 4.78 -18.27 -22.14
C LEU A 151 4.94 -17.29 -20.97
N ARG A 152 5.28 -17.78 -19.76
CA ARG A 152 5.59 -16.92 -18.61
C ARG A 152 6.78 -16.01 -18.86
N LYS A 153 7.83 -16.51 -19.53
CA LYS A 153 9.00 -15.71 -19.90
C LYS A 153 8.64 -14.62 -20.91
N VAL A 154 7.84 -14.95 -21.93
CA VAL A 154 7.36 -13.97 -22.92
C VAL A 154 6.52 -12.88 -22.25
N LYS A 155 5.51 -13.24 -21.44
CA LYS A 155 4.70 -12.27 -20.69
C LYS A 155 5.55 -11.39 -19.79
N ARG A 156 6.56 -11.97 -19.12
CA ARG A 156 7.50 -11.20 -18.29
C ARG A 156 8.26 -10.16 -19.11
N LEU A 157 8.78 -10.54 -20.28
CA LEU A 157 9.49 -9.62 -21.16
C LEU A 157 8.58 -8.51 -21.70
N GLU A 158 7.34 -8.85 -22.06
CA GLU A 158 6.33 -7.89 -22.50
C GLU A 158 6.00 -6.87 -21.40
N MET A 159 5.81 -7.33 -20.16
CA MET A 159 5.59 -6.46 -19.01
C MET A 159 6.78 -5.55 -18.72
N ALA A 160 7.99 -6.08 -18.79
CA ALA A 160 9.21 -5.29 -18.63
C ALA A 160 9.32 -4.19 -19.71
N ARG A 161 9.01 -4.52 -20.97
CA ARG A 161 8.97 -3.54 -22.06
C ARG A 161 7.92 -2.46 -21.80
N LYS A 162 6.67 -2.84 -21.45
CA LYS A 162 5.61 -1.87 -21.09
C LYS A 162 6.02 -0.94 -19.95
N ALA A 163 6.75 -1.44 -18.96
CA ALA A 163 7.25 -0.63 -17.85
C ALA A 163 8.29 0.40 -18.31
N LEU A 164 9.20 0.00 -19.20
CA LEU A 164 10.21 0.89 -19.79
C LEU A 164 9.57 1.94 -20.69
N ASP A 165 8.65 1.53 -21.57
CA ASP A 165 7.92 2.43 -22.46
C ASP A 165 7.15 3.48 -21.63
N LYS A 166 6.45 3.06 -20.57
CA LYS A 166 5.79 4.00 -19.64
C LYS A 166 6.76 4.93 -18.94
N TYR A 167 7.89 4.41 -18.46
CA TYR A 167 8.89 5.26 -17.81
C TYR A 167 9.47 6.30 -18.77
N SER A 168 9.72 5.91 -20.02
CA SER A 168 10.23 6.78 -21.08
C SER A 168 9.19 7.81 -21.52
N ASP A 169 7.95 7.40 -21.76
CA ASP A 169 7.02 8.19 -22.56
C ASP A 169 5.95 8.91 -21.73
N ASP A 170 5.70 8.48 -20.49
CA ASP A 170 4.71 9.05 -19.59
C ASP A 170 5.39 9.81 -18.42
N PRO A 171 5.49 11.15 -18.48
CA PRO A 171 6.11 11.95 -17.43
C PRO A 171 5.42 11.82 -16.07
N ASN A 172 4.10 11.58 -16.05
CA ASN A 172 3.34 11.44 -14.82
C ASN A 172 3.64 10.09 -14.15
N TYR A 173 3.72 9.02 -14.94
CA TYR A 173 4.13 7.70 -14.45
C TYR A 173 5.56 7.76 -13.92
N ARG A 174 6.48 8.36 -14.69
CA ARG A 174 7.88 8.56 -14.29
C ARG A 174 7.97 9.31 -12.97
N PHE A 175 7.24 10.41 -12.82
CA PHE A 175 7.23 11.19 -11.58
C PHE A 175 6.75 10.36 -10.38
N LEU A 176 5.64 9.62 -10.52
CA LEU A 176 5.16 8.74 -9.46
C LEU A 176 6.16 7.63 -9.11
N PHE A 177 6.73 6.98 -10.13
CA PHE A 177 7.75 5.95 -9.98
C PHE A 177 8.97 6.47 -9.20
N GLU A 178 9.44 7.68 -9.54
CA GLU A 178 10.57 8.31 -8.88
C GLU A 178 10.25 8.61 -7.41
N ARG A 179 9.07 9.17 -7.12
CA ARG A 179 8.62 9.46 -5.76
C ARG A 179 8.48 8.20 -4.89
N ILE A 180 7.98 7.11 -5.45
CA ILE A 180 7.89 5.82 -4.73
C ILE A 180 9.29 5.25 -4.47
N SER A 181 10.18 5.32 -5.47
CA SER A 181 11.56 4.85 -5.32
C SER A 181 12.34 5.66 -4.28
N ASP A 182 12.16 6.99 -4.25
CA ASP A 182 12.72 7.89 -3.21
C ASP A 182 12.24 7.46 -1.83
N TYR A 183 10.93 7.28 -1.68
CA TYR A 183 10.31 6.94 -0.40
C TYR A 183 10.90 5.65 0.19
N PHE A 184 11.04 4.60 -0.62
CA PHE A 184 11.70 3.37 -0.17
C PHE A 184 13.18 3.59 0.14
N ALA A 185 13.92 4.28 -0.72
CA ALA A 185 15.36 4.50 -0.51
C ALA A 185 15.64 5.29 0.78
N GLU A 186 14.88 6.35 1.06
CA GLU A 186 14.98 7.14 2.28
C GLU A 186 14.68 6.31 3.54
N HIS A 187 13.57 5.55 3.52
CA HIS A 187 13.20 4.71 4.67
C HIS A 187 14.21 3.59 4.90
N LEU A 188 14.73 2.95 3.85
CA LEU A 188 15.76 1.92 3.98
C LEU A 188 17.07 2.49 4.52
N LYS A 189 17.49 3.68 4.09
CA LYS A 189 18.68 4.36 4.64
C LYS A 189 18.49 4.66 6.14
N ASN A 190 17.32 5.17 6.53
CA ASN A 190 17.01 5.44 7.93
C ASN A 190 16.94 4.16 8.77
N ASP A 191 16.29 3.12 8.24
CA ASP A 191 16.23 1.81 8.88
C ASP A 191 17.62 1.20 9.08
N MET A 192 18.54 1.37 8.12
CA MET A 192 19.92 0.94 8.28
C MET A 192 20.68 1.72 9.35
N LYS A 193 20.43 3.03 9.51
CA LYS A 193 20.99 3.80 10.64
C LYS A 193 20.51 3.24 11.98
N LEU A 194 19.22 2.96 12.10
CA LEU A 194 18.62 2.35 13.30
C LEU A 194 19.13 0.93 13.55
N TYR A 195 19.37 0.16 12.49
CA TYR A 195 19.96 -1.16 12.58
C TYR A 195 21.39 -1.09 13.13
N VAL A 196 22.21 -0.16 12.64
CA VAL A 196 23.59 0.04 13.13
C VAL A 196 23.60 0.55 14.57
N SER A 197 22.64 1.39 14.98
CA SER A 197 22.53 1.86 16.37
C SER A 197 21.92 0.83 17.34
N GLY A 198 21.50 -0.34 16.86
CA GLY A 198 20.87 -1.38 17.68
C GLY A 198 19.41 -1.08 18.05
N GLU A 199 18.81 -0.02 17.51
CA GLU A 199 17.43 0.41 17.78
C GLU A 199 16.40 -0.37 16.95
N PHE A 200 16.49 -1.71 16.96
CA PHE A 200 15.71 -2.59 16.09
C PHE A 200 14.19 -2.42 16.19
N ARG A 201 13.68 -1.97 17.35
CA ARG A 201 12.24 -1.73 17.56
C ARG A 201 11.71 -0.52 16.78
N LYS A 202 12.59 0.37 16.33
CA LYS A 202 12.23 1.57 15.55
C LYS A 202 12.33 1.34 14.04
N VAL A 203 12.89 0.22 13.60
CA VAL A 203 13.02 -0.14 12.18
C VAL A 203 11.62 -0.24 11.55
N SER A 204 11.45 0.45 10.42
CA SER A 204 10.19 0.51 9.69
C SER A 204 9.91 -0.80 8.93
N LEU A 205 8.69 -0.93 8.41
CA LEU A 205 8.33 -2.05 7.52
C LEU A 205 8.79 -1.85 6.07
N ALA A 206 9.63 -0.84 5.77
CA ALA A 206 10.07 -0.58 4.40
C ALA A 206 10.79 -1.79 3.78
N ALA A 207 11.70 -2.43 4.51
CA ALA A 207 12.38 -3.64 4.02
C ALA A 207 11.44 -4.83 3.78
N LYS A 208 10.33 -4.91 4.53
CA LYS A 208 9.29 -5.94 4.31
C LYS A 208 8.62 -5.77 2.94
N TRP A 209 8.32 -4.54 2.57
CA TRP A 209 7.51 -4.24 1.40
C TRP A 209 8.29 -3.75 0.18
N CYS A 210 9.59 -3.45 0.34
CA CYS A 210 10.48 -3.14 -0.76
C CYS A 210 10.49 -4.30 -1.77
N PRO A 211 10.19 -4.03 -3.05
CA PRO A 211 10.29 -5.02 -4.12
C PRO A 211 11.67 -5.66 -4.14
N SER A 212 11.70 -6.99 -4.16
CA SER A 212 12.94 -7.74 -4.34
C SER A 212 13.14 -8.04 -5.81
N LEU A 213 14.40 -8.05 -6.23
CA LEU A 213 14.81 -8.38 -7.59
C LEU A 213 14.07 -9.63 -8.08
N ASP A 214 13.50 -9.55 -9.28
CA ASP A 214 12.87 -10.68 -9.96
C ASP A 214 11.64 -11.26 -9.24
N TYR A 215 11.04 -10.52 -8.29
CA TYR A 215 9.81 -10.90 -7.60
C TYR A 215 8.57 -10.20 -8.17
N SER A 216 7.38 -10.46 -7.59
CA SER A 216 6.07 -10.09 -8.15
C SER A 216 5.96 -8.65 -8.67
N HIS A 217 6.27 -7.66 -7.84
CA HIS A 217 6.18 -6.25 -8.23
C HIS A 217 7.31 -5.85 -9.19
N ASP A 218 8.54 -6.27 -8.89
CA ASP A 218 9.72 -5.90 -9.68
C ASP A 218 9.66 -6.46 -11.11
N ARG A 219 9.09 -7.66 -11.30
CA ARG A 219 8.84 -8.23 -12.64
C ARG A 219 7.92 -7.37 -13.51
N VAL A 220 7.11 -6.53 -12.89
CA VAL A 220 6.13 -5.68 -13.57
C VAL A 220 6.65 -4.25 -13.69
N THR A 221 7.42 -3.74 -12.73
CA THR A 221 7.76 -2.32 -12.65
C THR A 221 9.24 -2.03 -12.83
N LEU A 222 10.13 -3.01 -12.62
CA LEU A 222 11.59 -2.86 -12.61
C LEU A 222 12.12 -1.88 -11.53
N ILE A 223 11.30 -1.55 -10.53
CA ILE A 223 11.59 -0.52 -9.53
C ILE A 223 12.76 -0.87 -8.59
N CYS A 224 13.12 -2.16 -8.44
CA CYS A 224 14.21 -2.56 -7.56
C CYS A 224 15.54 -1.92 -7.98
N GLU A 225 15.77 -1.71 -9.28
CA GLU A 225 16.97 -1.04 -9.77
C GLU A 225 17.04 0.42 -9.32
N SER A 226 15.95 1.19 -9.48
CA SER A 226 15.89 2.60 -9.08
C SER A 226 16.11 2.74 -7.57
N ILE A 227 15.43 1.92 -6.76
CA ILE A 227 15.63 1.91 -5.29
C ILE A 227 17.10 1.59 -4.96
N ALA A 228 17.70 0.59 -5.60
CA ALA A 228 19.08 0.21 -5.34
C ALA A 228 20.08 1.32 -5.69
N LYS A 229 19.93 1.96 -6.85
CA LYS A 229 20.76 3.10 -7.27
C LYS A 229 20.59 4.29 -6.32
N LYS A 230 19.38 4.54 -5.79
CA LYS A 230 19.15 5.62 -4.81
C LYS A 230 19.73 5.30 -3.43
N VAL A 231 19.76 4.03 -3.03
CA VAL A 231 20.41 3.60 -1.78
C VAL A 231 21.93 3.66 -1.89
N PHE A 232 22.48 3.24 -3.03
CA PHE A 232 23.91 3.18 -3.33
C PHE A 232 24.30 3.99 -4.58
N PRO A 233 24.17 5.32 -4.58
CA PRO A 233 24.40 6.14 -5.77
C PRO A 233 25.88 6.14 -6.17
N LYS A 234 26.13 6.07 -7.48
CA LYS A 234 27.45 5.83 -8.08
C LYS A 234 28.49 6.84 -7.58
N GLU A 235 28.08 8.08 -7.39
CA GLU A 235 28.91 9.21 -7.00
C GLU A 235 29.44 9.09 -5.56
N MET A 236 28.80 8.27 -4.72
CA MET A 236 29.21 8.07 -3.32
C MET A 236 30.11 6.83 -3.11
N TYR A 237 30.37 6.04 -4.16
CA TYR A 237 31.04 4.74 -4.05
C TYR A 237 32.12 4.61 -5.14
N PRO A 238 33.40 4.88 -4.81
CA PRO A 238 34.51 4.79 -5.75
C PRO A 238 34.64 3.43 -6.43
N GLU A 239 34.17 2.35 -5.79
CA GLU A 239 34.16 1.01 -6.39
C GLU A 239 33.24 0.86 -7.61
N TYR A 240 32.45 1.89 -7.95
CA TYR A 240 31.60 1.96 -9.14
C TYR A 240 32.11 2.91 -10.22
N GLU A 241 33.24 3.58 -9.99
CA GLU A 241 33.86 4.43 -10.99
C GLU A 241 34.31 3.62 -12.22
N GLY A 242 34.07 4.14 -13.41
CA GLY A 242 34.39 3.46 -14.68
C GLY A 242 33.58 2.19 -14.98
N ILE A 243 32.67 1.77 -14.10
CA ILE A 243 31.82 0.59 -14.34
C ILE A 243 30.67 0.95 -15.29
N GLU A 244 30.47 0.07 -16.28
CA GLU A 244 29.35 0.11 -17.22
C GLU A 244 28.00 0.04 -16.50
N GLU A 245 26.99 0.77 -16.99
CA GLU A 245 25.67 0.87 -16.35
C GLU A 245 25.00 -0.49 -16.07
N ALA A 246 25.11 -1.46 -16.98
CA ALA A 246 24.55 -2.79 -16.78
C ALA A 246 25.20 -3.53 -15.59
N HIS A 247 26.53 -3.45 -15.49
CA HIS A 247 27.31 -4.05 -14.41
C HIS A 247 27.07 -3.34 -13.07
N TYR A 248 26.99 -2.01 -13.09
CA TYR A 248 26.65 -1.19 -11.92
C TYR A 248 25.24 -1.57 -11.40
N ALA A 249 24.23 -1.58 -12.29
CA ALA A 249 22.86 -1.95 -11.95
C ALA A 249 22.75 -3.36 -11.33
N TYR A 250 23.49 -4.34 -11.86
CA TYR A 250 23.56 -5.67 -11.26
C TYR A 250 24.15 -5.63 -9.84
N ARG A 251 25.31 -4.97 -9.66
CA ARG A 251 26.01 -4.88 -8.38
C ARG A 251 25.18 -4.21 -7.29
N VAL A 252 24.54 -3.07 -7.59
CA VAL A 252 23.74 -2.36 -6.58
C VAL A 252 22.48 -3.13 -6.18
N ARG A 253 21.83 -3.84 -7.11
CA ARG A 253 20.66 -4.68 -6.80
C ARG A 253 21.03 -5.85 -5.89
N ASP A 254 22.15 -6.52 -6.14
CA ASP A 254 22.65 -7.57 -5.25
C ASP A 254 23.09 -7.01 -3.89
N ARG A 255 23.73 -5.83 -3.88
CA ARG A 255 24.11 -5.13 -2.65
C ARG A 255 22.90 -4.74 -1.81
N LEU A 256 21.86 -4.16 -2.40
CA LEU A 256 20.59 -3.85 -1.74
C LEU A 256 20.00 -5.09 -1.07
N ARG A 257 19.96 -6.23 -1.78
CA ARG A 257 19.48 -7.48 -1.20
C ARG A 257 20.32 -7.93 0.00
N LYS A 258 21.63 -8.07 -0.18
CA LYS A 258 22.53 -8.67 0.81
C LYS A 258 22.79 -7.78 2.01
N GLN A 259 23.05 -6.49 1.79
CA GLN A 259 23.51 -5.56 2.82
C GLN A 259 22.37 -4.78 3.49
N VAL A 260 21.18 -4.71 2.87
CA VAL A 260 20.05 -3.93 3.40
C VAL A 260 18.85 -4.82 3.69
N LEU A 261 18.27 -5.45 2.67
CA LEU A 261 17.00 -6.17 2.83
C LEU A 261 17.13 -7.41 3.72
N VAL A 262 18.18 -8.23 3.55
CA VAL A 262 18.41 -9.41 4.38
C VAL A 262 18.57 -9.07 5.89
N PRO A 263 19.48 -8.18 6.31
CA PRO A 263 19.63 -7.85 7.72
C PRO A 263 18.39 -7.17 8.32
N LEU A 264 17.77 -6.22 7.59
CA LEU A 264 16.55 -5.55 8.08
C LEU A 264 15.38 -6.54 8.23
N ARG A 265 15.17 -7.45 7.28
CA ARG A 265 14.12 -8.48 7.41
C ARG A 265 14.37 -9.42 8.59
N LYS A 266 15.63 -9.72 8.92
CA LYS A 266 15.99 -10.55 10.08
C LYS A 266 15.58 -9.89 11.40
N VAL A 267 15.83 -8.60 11.58
CA VAL A 267 15.47 -7.89 12.83
C VAL A 267 13.97 -7.58 12.94
N LEU A 268 13.28 -7.51 11.80
CA LEU A 268 11.82 -7.42 11.77
C LEU A 268 11.14 -8.71 12.25
N GLU A 269 11.88 -9.83 12.36
CA GLU A 269 11.39 -11.13 12.85
C GLU A 269 10.09 -11.57 12.16
N LEU A 270 10.02 -11.33 10.85
CA LEU A 270 8.86 -11.68 10.05
C LEU A 270 8.68 -13.21 10.00
N PRO A 271 7.45 -13.74 10.11
CA PRO A 271 7.20 -15.18 10.01
C PRO A 271 7.84 -15.80 8.76
N GLU A 272 7.80 -15.09 7.64
CA GLU A 272 8.34 -15.52 6.36
C GLU A 272 9.84 -15.84 6.41
N VAL A 273 10.62 -15.15 7.26
CA VAL A 273 12.07 -15.38 7.43
C VAL A 273 12.32 -16.76 8.04
N TYR A 274 11.56 -17.10 9.08
CA TYR A 274 11.65 -18.40 9.74
C TYR A 274 11.06 -19.52 8.89
N ILE A 275 9.90 -19.29 8.27
CA ILE A 275 9.24 -20.24 7.37
C ILE A 275 10.15 -20.60 6.20
N GLY A 276 10.78 -19.60 5.55
CA GLY A 276 11.69 -19.83 4.43
C GLY A 276 12.96 -20.60 4.82
N ALA A 277 13.42 -20.45 6.07
CA ALA A 277 14.54 -21.20 6.62
C ALA A 277 14.14 -22.54 7.27
N ASN A 278 12.86 -22.91 7.23
CA ASN A 278 12.30 -24.09 7.91
C ASN A 278 12.54 -24.11 9.44
N ARG A 279 12.68 -22.95 10.07
CA ARG A 279 12.96 -22.75 11.51
C ARG A 279 11.70 -22.45 12.32
N TRP A 280 10.76 -23.38 12.36
CA TRP A 280 9.43 -23.18 12.96
C TRP A 280 9.48 -22.96 14.48
N ASP A 281 10.37 -23.67 15.15
CA ASP A 281 10.71 -23.60 16.58
C ASP A 281 11.14 -22.21 17.06
N SER A 282 11.62 -21.37 16.15
CA SER A 282 12.17 -20.04 16.45
C SER A 282 11.17 -18.91 16.20
N ILE A 283 9.94 -19.19 15.75
CA ILE A 283 8.94 -18.15 15.43
C ILE A 283 8.49 -17.42 16.70
N PRO A 284 8.60 -16.07 16.77
CA PRO A 284 8.14 -15.30 17.93
C PRO A 284 6.65 -14.93 17.79
N TYR A 285 5.75 -15.85 18.16
CA TYR A 285 4.29 -15.68 17.99
C TYR A 285 3.72 -14.37 18.56
N ASN A 286 4.27 -13.88 19.68
CA ASN A 286 3.90 -12.60 20.29
C ASN A 286 4.16 -11.38 19.40
N ARG A 287 5.10 -11.47 18.45
CA ARG A 287 5.43 -10.40 17.49
C ARG A 287 4.75 -10.57 16.14
N VAL A 288 4.10 -11.70 15.89
CA VAL A 288 3.42 -11.96 14.62
C VAL A 288 2.15 -11.10 14.54
N ALA A 289 2.08 -10.23 13.52
CA ALA A 289 0.90 -9.40 13.28
C ALA A 289 -0.36 -10.26 13.05
N SER A 290 -1.53 -9.77 13.48
CA SER A 290 -2.79 -10.55 13.43
C SER A 290 -3.14 -11.10 12.05
N VAL A 291 -2.91 -10.31 10.99
CA VAL A 291 -3.14 -10.72 9.60
C VAL A 291 -2.19 -11.84 9.17
N ALA A 292 -0.93 -11.79 9.59
CA ALA A 292 0.01 -12.89 9.34
C ALA A 292 -0.38 -14.13 10.17
N MET A 293 -0.92 -13.92 11.37
CA MET A 293 -1.41 -15.00 12.23
C MET A 293 -2.56 -15.78 11.59
N SER A 294 -3.53 -15.08 10.97
CA SER A 294 -4.62 -15.74 10.25
C SER A 294 -4.13 -16.43 8.98
N LEU A 295 -3.27 -15.75 8.20
CA LEU A 295 -2.73 -16.27 6.94
C LEU A 295 -1.93 -17.57 7.12
N TYR A 296 -1.09 -17.64 8.15
CA TYR A 296 -0.19 -18.77 8.37
C TYR A 296 -0.69 -19.76 9.43
N LYS A 297 -1.90 -19.56 9.99
CA LYS A 297 -2.50 -20.39 11.04
C LYS A 297 -2.33 -21.90 10.77
N ASN A 298 -2.70 -22.34 9.57
CA ASN A 298 -2.62 -23.76 9.21
C ASN A 298 -1.19 -24.28 9.14
N LYS A 299 -0.24 -23.44 8.70
CA LYS A 299 1.19 -23.79 8.68
C LYS A 299 1.75 -23.88 10.10
N PHE A 300 1.41 -22.94 10.98
CA PHE A 300 1.81 -22.98 12.38
C PHE A 300 1.27 -24.21 13.09
N LEU A 301 -0.01 -24.55 12.89
CA LEU A 301 -0.60 -25.78 13.44
C LEU A 301 0.06 -27.04 12.89
N LYS A 302 0.48 -27.04 11.63
CA LYS A 302 1.12 -28.21 11.00
C LYS A 302 2.54 -28.43 11.52
N HIS A 303 3.33 -27.36 11.68
CA HIS A 303 4.77 -27.46 11.93
C HIS A 303 5.19 -27.17 13.36
N ASP A 304 4.38 -26.47 14.15
CA ASP A 304 4.68 -26.12 15.54
C ASP A 304 3.40 -26.04 16.40
N ARG A 305 2.64 -27.14 16.36
CA ARG A 305 1.31 -27.24 17.00
C ARG A 305 1.35 -26.90 18.48
N ALA A 306 2.33 -27.43 19.21
CA ALA A 306 2.39 -27.32 20.67
C ALA A 306 2.59 -25.87 21.13
N ARG A 307 3.62 -25.17 20.62
CA ARG A 307 3.88 -23.77 20.98
C ARG A 307 2.76 -22.86 20.51
N PHE A 308 2.22 -23.10 19.31
CA PHE A 308 1.16 -22.27 18.77
C PHE A 308 -0.16 -22.42 19.54
N THR A 309 -0.53 -23.64 19.96
CA THR A 309 -1.72 -23.88 20.78
C THR A 309 -1.61 -23.19 22.14
N LYS A 310 -0.45 -23.33 22.81
CA LYS A 310 -0.15 -22.62 24.06
C LYS A 310 -0.24 -21.10 23.92
N TYR A 311 0.25 -20.56 22.80
CA TYR A 311 0.11 -19.13 22.50
C TYR A 311 -1.36 -18.70 22.35
N LEU A 312 -2.19 -19.49 21.66
CA LEU A 312 -3.62 -19.18 21.49
C LEU A 312 -4.39 -19.22 22.81
N GLU A 313 -4.04 -20.14 23.71
CA GLU A 313 -4.61 -20.22 25.06
C GLU A 313 -4.27 -18.96 25.88
N GLY A 314 -3.00 -18.55 25.88
CA GLY A 314 -2.58 -17.30 26.53
C GLY A 314 -3.27 -16.06 25.96
N ALA A 315 -3.38 -15.96 24.64
CA ALA A 315 -4.02 -14.82 23.98
C ALA A 315 -5.54 -14.74 24.22
N LYS A 316 -6.21 -15.86 24.50
CA LYS A 316 -7.65 -15.87 24.87
C LYS A 316 -7.87 -15.28 26.27
N ALA A 317 -6.95 -15.53 27.20
CA ALA A 317 -7.04 -14.99 28.55
C ALA A 317 -6.88 -13.45 28.60
N GLU A 318 -6.14 -12.86 27.65
CA GLU A 318 -5.87 -11.40 27.62
C GLU A 318 -6.92 -10.56 26.85
N LYS A 319 -7.80 -11.18 26.04
CA LYS A 319 -8.63 -10.49 25.03
C LYS A 319 -9.97 -9.90 25.51
N THR A 320 -10.20 -9.69 26.79
CA THR A 320 -11.48 -9.14 27.31
C THR A 320 -11.77 -7.66 26.99
N LYS A 321 -11.02 -7.00 26.09
CA LYS A 321 -11.31 -5.63 25.62
C LYS A 321 -11.40 -5.56 24.08
N ILE A 322 -12.59 -5.28 23.57
CA ILE A 322 -12.86 -4.94 22.16
C ILE A 322 -13.10 -3.43 22.08
N ASN A 323 -12.32 -2.71 21.27
CA ASN A 323 -12.68 -1.38 20.78
C ASN A 323 -13.06 -1.52 19.30
N ALA A 324 -14.35 -1.34 19.01
CA ALA A 324 -14.88 -1.28 17.65
C ALA A 324 -15.36 0.16 17.40
N GLY A 325 -14.74 0.84 16.45
CA GLY A 325 -15.17 2.17 16.03
C GLY A 325 -14.38 2.60 14.81
N SER A 326 -14.99 2.47 13.63
CA SER A 326 -14.54 3.12 12.40
C SER A 326 -14.83 4.63 12.49
N LEU A 327 -14.01 5.45 11.82
CA LEU A 327 -14.18 6.91 11.82
C LEU A 327 -15.45 7.33 11.05
N LEU A 328 -16.27 8.19 11.68
CA LEU A 328 -17.49 8.77 11.10
C LEU A 328 -17.19 9.93 10.14
N PRO A 329 -18.07 10.25 9.17
CA PRO A 329 -17.84 11.27 8.15
C PRO A 329 -17.43 12.65 8.69
N HIS A 330 -18.13 13.13 9.72
CA HIS A 330 -17.82 14.44 10.32
C HIS A 330 -16.41 14.47 10.92
N LEU A 331 -15.93 13.36 11.49
CA LEU A 331 -14.57 13.23 12.03
C LEU A 331 -13.50 13.26 10.92
N ILE A 332 -13.82 12.74 9.73
CA ILE A 332 -12.95 12.79 8.56
C ILE A 332 -12.80 14.24 8.07
N VAL A 333 -13.89 14.99 8.03
CA VAL A 333 -13.91 16.39 7.58
C VAL A 333 -13.15 17.29 8.56
N THR A 334 -13.39 17.19 9.87
CA THR A 334 -12.77 18.04 10.90
C THR A 334 -11.29 17.77 11.13
N TRP A 335 -10.73 16.70 10.54
CA TRP A 335 -9.32 16.38 10.69
C TRP A 335 -8.44 17.44 10.02
N ARG A 336 -7.84 18.31 10.84
CA ARG A 336 -6.81 19.29 10.44
C ARG A 336 -5.58 19.07 11.33
N LYS A 337 -4.41 19.19 10.72
CA LYS A 337 -3.12 19.09 11.40
C LYS A 337 -3.02 20.21 12.45
N ARG A 338 -2.58 19.87 13.67
CA ARG A 338 -1.87 20.83 14.53
C ARG A 338 -0.39 20.78 14.16
#